data_AF-A0A2G9Q902-F1
#
_entry.id   AF-A0A2G9Q902-F1
#
_cell.length_a   1.000
_cell.length_b   1.000
_cell.length_c   1.000
_cell.angle_alpha   90.00
_cell.angle_beta   90.00
_cell.angle_gamma   90.00
#
_symmetry.space_group_name_H-M   'P 1'
#
loop_
_entity.id
_entity.type
_entity.pdbx_description
1 polymer ?
#
loop_
_entity_poly.entity_id
_entity_poly.type
_entity_poly.pdbx_seq_one_letter_code
_entity_poly.pdbx_strand_id
1 'polypeptide(L)'
;MSFVEMVEMADILKRAGYDGKYGPYPNPIVRKAKIMTKVVKRLHRNFGVRRSKDQLRKRWSDLKLREHDQYRRIRRVLQKNK
;
A
#
# COMPACT_ATOMS: atom_id res chain seq x y z
N MET A 1 -6.33 3.27 -10.68
CA MET A 1 -5.86 3.99 -9.48
C MET A 1 -4.87 5.01 -9.99
N SER A 2 -4.95 6.26 -9.57
CA SER A 2 -4.04 7.32 -9.99
C SER A 2 -2.66 7.15 -9.34
N PHE A 3 -1.63 7.81 -9.88
CA PHE A 3 -0.28 7.76 -9.29
C PHE A 3 -0.27 8.26 -7.84
N VAL A 4 -1.00 9.35 -7.55
CA VAL A 4 -1.06 9.95 -6.21
C VAL A 4 -1.74 9.00 -5.21
N GLU A 5 -2.84 8.35 -5.60
CA GLU A 5 -3.49 7.31 -4.79
C GLU A 5 -2.54 6.14 -4.49
N MET A 6 -1.75 5.72 -5.48
CA MET A 6 -0.78 4.64 -5.30
C MET A 6 0.37 5.03 -4.37
N VAL A 7 0.81 6.29 -4.41
CA VAL A 7 1.82 6.82 -3.47
C VAL A 7 1.28 6.80 -2.04
N GLU A 8 0.07 7.31 -1.80
CA GLU A 8 -0.57 7.29 -0.46
C GLU A 8 -0.72 5.86 0.05
N MET A 9 -1.19 4.95 -0.80
CA MET A 9 -1.32 3.53 -0.44
C MET A 9 0.03 2.92 -0.08
N ALA A 10 1.05 3.13 -0.91
CA ALA A 10 2.39 2.59 -0.70
C ALA A 10 3.05 3.16 0.57
N ASP A 11 2.81 4.43 0.89
CA ASP A 11 3.28 5.06 2.13
C ASP A 11 2.68 4.37 3.37
N ILE A 12 1.36 4.17 3.38
CA ILE A 12 0.66 3.50 4.49
C ILE A 12 1.19 2.07 4.67
N LEU A 13 1.34 1.32 3.58
CA LEU A 13 1.83 -0.05 3.60
C LEU A 13 3.27 -0.13 4.13
N LYS A 14 4.13 0.81 3.72
CA LYS A 14 5.52 0.94 4.20
C LYS A 14 5.56 1.28 5.69
N ARG A 15 4.84 2.32 6.12
CA ARG A 15 4.80 2.78 7.52
C ARG A 15 4.25 1.73 8.47
N ALA A 16 3.24 0.98 8.01
CA ALA A 16 2.61 -0.05 8.84
C ALA A 16 3.33 -1.41 8.80
N GLY A 17 4.41 -1.55 8.01
CA GLY A 17 5.21 -2.77 7.93
C GLY A 17 4.51 -3.92 7.21
N TYR A 18 3.69 -3.64 6.20
CA TYR A 18 2.89 -4.67 5.50
C TYR A 18 3.72 -5.83 4.94
N ASP A 19 4.93 -5.53 4.48
CA ASP A 19 5.85 -6.50 3.88
C ASP A 19 6.72 -7.26 4.88
N GLY A 20 6.51 -7.06 6.20
CA GLY A 20 7.18 -7.87 7.23
C GLY A 20 8.67 -7.58 7.41
N LYS A 21 9.15 -6.39 7.04
CA LYS A 21 10.57 -5.98 7.22
C LYS A 21 11.12 -6.11 8.65
N TYR A 22 10.25 -6.22 9.66
CA TYR A 22 10.62 -6.25 11.08
C TYR A 22 10.41 -7.64 11.72
N GLY A 23 10.36 -8.71 10.91
CA GLY A 23 10.17 -10.09 11.36
C GLY A 23 8.72 -10.58 11.27
N PRO A 24 8.48 -11.90 11.39
CA PRO A 24 7.14 -12.48 11.33
C PRO A 24 6.31 -11.98 12.52
N TYR A 25 5.18 -11.36 12.23
CA TYR A 25 4.25 -10.96 13.28
C TYR A 25 3.58 -12.20 13.88
N PRO A 26 3.34 -12.24 15.21
CA PRO A 26 2.35 -13.15 15.77
C PRO A 26 0.99 -12.76 15.16
N ASN A 27 0.45 -13.61 14.28
CA ASN A 27 -0.73 -13.38 13.46
C ASN A 27 -0.59 -12.34 12.30
N PRO A 28 0.13 -12.72 11.22
CA PRO A 28 0.40 -11.84 10.09
C PRO A 28 -0.86 -11.54 9.24
N ILE A 29 -1.82 -12.47 9.18
CA ILE A 29 -3.06 -12.31 8.38
C ILE A 29 -3.92 -11.20 8.97
N VAL A 30 -4.17 -11.24 10.28
CA VAL A 30 -4.98 -10.23 10.98
C VAL A 30 -4.33 -8.86 10.86
N ARG A 31 -3.01 -8.76 11.01
CA ARG A 31 -2.30 -7.49 10.88
C ARG A 31 -2.35 -6.94 9.46
N LYS A 32 -2.12 -7.76 8.43
CA LYS A 32 -2.29 -7.36 7.02
C LYS A 32 -3.71 -6.88 6.73
N ALA A 33 -4.74 -7.52 7.29
CA ALA A 33 -6.13 -7.09 7.15
C ALA A 33 -6.39 -5.74 7.83
N LYS A 34 -5.83 -5.49 9.02
CA LYS A 34 -5.90 -4.19 9.71
C LYS A 34 -5.22 -3.10 8.88
N ILE A 35 -4.06 -3.37 8.29
CA ILE A 35 -3.34 -2.42 7.43
C ILE A 35 -4.16 -2.11 6.17
N MET A 36 -4.71 -3.10 5.49
CA MET A 36 -5.58 -2.88 4.32
C MET A 36 -6.81 -2.05 4.68
N THR A 37 -7.35 -2.22 5.88
CA THR A 37 -8.46 -1.38 6.37
C THR A 37 -8.03 0.09 6.52
N LYS A 38 -6.80 0.37 6.97
CA LYS A 38 -6.24 1.73 6.99
C LYS A 38 -6.11 2.32 5.59
N VAL A 39 -5.65 1.53 4.61
CA VAL A 39 -5.52 1.97 3.21
C VAL A 39 -6.89 2.34 2.64
N VAL A 40 -7.89 1.46 2.74
CA VAL A 40 -9.26 1.74 2.27
C VAL A 40 -9.79 3.04 2.89
N LYS A 41 -9.64 3.19 4.22
CA LYS A 41 -10.13 4.36 4.94
C LYS A 41 -9.46 5.65 4.49
N ARG A 42 -8.15 5.65 4.26
CA ARG A 42 -7.39 6.83 3.79
C ARG A 42 -7.73 7.17 2.34
N LEU A 43 -7.76 6.18 1.45
CA LEU A 43 -8.09 6.39 0.04
C LEU A 43 -9.51 6.94 -0.14
N HIS A 44 -10.47 6.41 0.61
CA HIS A 44 -11.83 6.92 0.59
C HIS A 44 -11.92 8.37 1.11
N ARG A 45 -11.25 8.68 2.23
CA ARG A 45 -11.29 10.03 2.82
C ARG A 45 -10.59 11.09 1.99
N ASN A 46 -9.42 10.78 1.44
CA ASN A 46 -8.58 11.76 0.76
C ASN A 46 -8.94 11.90 -0.73
N PHE A 47 -9.39 10.83 -1.38
CA PHE A 47 -9.57 10.78 -2.83
C PHE A 47 -10.98 10.36 -3.26
N GLY A 48 -11.89 10.05 -2.33
CA GLY A 48 -13.22 9.51 -2.65
C GLY A 48 -13.18 8.10 -3.26
N VAL A 49 -12.01 7.45 -3.28
CA VAL A 49 -11.82 6.18 -3.98
C VAL A 49 -12.42 5.04 -3.17
N ARG A 50 -13.45 4.42 -3.73
CA ARG A 50 -14.11 3.25 -3.15
C ARG A 50 -13.56 1.98 -3.80
N ARG A 51 -12.67 1.28 -3.10
CA ARG A 51 -12.06 0.02 -3.54
C ARG A 51 -12.13 -1.05 -2.46
N SER A 52 -12.32 -2.30 -2.87
CA SER A 52 -12.32 -3.42 -1.93
C SER A 52 -10.90 -3.74 -1.45
N LYS A 53 -10.77 -4.39 -0.29
CA LYS A 53 -9.46 -4.82 0.24
C LYS A 53 -8.73 -5.74 -0.74
N ASP A 54 -9.45 -6.59 -1.45
CA ASP A 54 -8.86 -7.54 -2.39
C ASP A 54 -8.42 -6.88 -3.70
N GLN A 55 -9.15 -5.88 -4.18
CA GLN A 55 -8.70 -5.06 -5.30
C GLN A 55 -7.40 -4.33 -4.96
N LEU A 56 -7.27 -3.80 -3.75
CA LEU A 56 -6.04 -3.15 -3.28
C LEU A 56 -4.90 -4.16 -3.13
N ARG A 57 -5.14 -5.36 -2.58
CA ARG A 57 -4.13 -6.42 -2.49
C ARG A 57 -3.60 -6.80 -3.87
N LYS A 58 -4.50 -7.05 -4.82
CA LYS A 58 -4.14 -7.37 -6.21
C LYS A 58 -3.31 -6.24 -6.82
N ARG A 59 -3.76 -4.99 -6.68
CA ARG A 59 -3.03 -3.83 -7.20
C ARG A 59 -1.63 -3.69 -6.62
N TRP A 60 -1.46 -3.95 -5.31
CA TRP A 60 -0.14 -3.94 -4.67
C TRP A 60 0.79 -5.02 -5.23
N SER A 61 0.26 -6.23 -5.45
CA SER A 61 1.01 -7.33 -6.06
C SER A 61 1.41 -7.02 -7.50
N ASP A 62 0.47 -6.51 -8.32
CA ASP A 62 0.73 -6.11 -9.71
C ASP A 62 1.81 -5.03 -9.79
N LEU A 63 1.73 -4.03 -8.90
CA LEU A 63 2.72 -2.95 -8.84
C LEU A 63 4.14 -3.50 -8.61
N LYS A 64 4.28 -4.48 -7.73
CA LYS A 64 5.58 -5.08 -7.41
C LYS A 64 6.12 -5.99 -8.49
N LEU A 65 5.25 -6.81 -9.09
CA LEU A 65 5.65 -7.91 -9.98
C LEU A 65 5.65 -7.54 -11.46
N ARG A 66 4.75 -6.65 -11.87
CA ARG A 66 4.50 -6.33 -13.28
C ARG A 66 4.90 -4.92 -13.66
N GLU A 67 4.76 -3.97 -12.73
CA GLU A 67 4.95 -2.54 -13.03
C GLU A 67 6.20 -1.96 -12.37
N HIS A 68 7.36 -2.55 -12.66
CA HIS A 68 8.64 -2.18 -12.05
C HIS A 68 8.96 -0.69 -12.15
N ASP A 69 8.67 -0.03 -13.28
CA ASP A 69 8.92 1.40 -13.44
C ASP A 69 8.01 2.28 -12.58
N GLN A 70 6.72 1.96 -12.49
CA GLN A 70 5.80 2.68 -11.62
C GLN A 70 6.18 2.49 -10.16
N TYR A 71 6.50 1.26 -9.75
CA TYR A 71 6.98 0.96 -8.41
C TYR A 71 8.27 1.72 -8.08
N ARG A 72 9.22 1.79 -9.00
CA ARG A 72 10.48 2.54 -8.83
C ARG A 72 10.21 4.03 -8.65
N ARG A 73 9.29 4.62 -9.43
CA ARG A 73 8.89 6.03 -9.29
C ARG A 73 8.26 6.30 -7.92
N ILE A 74 7.29 5.48 -7.51
CA ILE A 74 6.65 5.61 -6.20
C ILE A 74 7.68 5.50 -5.06
N ARG A 75 8.56 4.51 -5.13
CA ARG A 75 9.60 4.31 -4.11
C ARG A 75 10.56 5.50 -4.00
N ARG A 76 10.92 6.14 -5.13
CA ARG A 76 11.73 7.37 -5.13
C ARG A 76 11.00 8.53 -4.44
N VAL A 77 9.71 8.73 -4.73
CA VAL A 77 8.90 9.76 -4.07
C VAL A 77 8.85 9.52 -2.55
N LEU A 78 8.65 8.28 -2.12
CA LEU A 78 8.62 7.91 -0.69
C LEU A 78 9.99 7.92 0.01
N GLN A 79 11.09 8.02 -0.72
CA GLN A 79 12.43 8.18 -0.16
C GLN A 79 12.80 9.65 0.02
N LYS A 80 12.36 10.52 -0.89
CA LYS A 80 12.59 11.97 -0.82
C LYS A 80 11.75 12.67 0.25
N ASN A 81 10.56 12.14 0.55
CA ASN A 81 9.66 12.65 1.57
C ASN A 81 9.91 12.02 2.96
N LYS A 82 11.17 11.72 3.30
CA LYS A 82 11.53 11.05 4.55
C LYS A 82 12.42 11.93 5.42
#